data_AF-A0A7W2IE20-F1
#
_entry.id   AF-A0A7W2IE20-F1
#
_cell.length_a   1.000
_cell.length_b   1.000
_cell.length_c   1.000
_cell.angle_alpha   90.00
_cell.angle_beta   90.00
_cell.angle_gamma   90.00
#
_symmetry.space_group_name_H-M   'P 1'
#
loop_
_entity.id
_entity.type
_entity.pdbx_description
1 polymer ?
#
loop_
_entity_poly.entity_id
_entity_poly.type
_entity_poly.pdbx_seq_one_letter_code
_entity_poly.pdbx_strand_id
1 'polypeptide(L)'
;MRPSLPARRRMRGATIVEFAVVGSTFLLLLIGAMELGRMLFYWNSAVEATRLGARVAAVCDVNATAIKTKVQSMLPILNTGDIDVTYTPSGCTVNNCYYVTVAIHSGTVVQNFIPFVSLNLTLPAMSTTLPRESMLSTVNGTANPICN
;
A
#
# COMPACT_ATOMS: atom_id res chain seq x y z
N MET A 1 33.44 67.09 -28.98
CA MET A 1 33.03 65.75 -28.48
C MET A 1 31.74 65.87 -27.68
N ARG A 2 30.69 65.11 -28.03
CA ARG A 2 29.45 64.99 -27.23
C ARG A 2 29.48 63.63 -26.50
N PRO A 3 29.33 63.56 -25.18
CA PRO A 3 29.32 62.29 -24.46
C PRO A 3 27.97 61.61 -24.63
N SER A 4 27.97 60.37 -25.10
CA SER A 4 26.79 59.50 -25.14
C SER A 4 26.54 58.91 -23.75
N LEU A 5 25.35 59.13 -23.19
CA LEU A 5 24.94 58.52 -21.92
C LEU A 5 24.64 57.03 -22.12
N PRO A 6 25.03 56.16 -21.18
CA PRO A 6 24.83 54.71 -21.30
C PRO A 6 23.33 54.37 -21.22
N ALA A 7 22.83 53.67 -22.24
CA ALA A 7 21.47 53.16 -22.27
C ALA A 7 21.27 52.16 -21.13
N ARG A 8 20.32 52.45 -20.23
CA ARG A 8 19.94 51.57 -19.12
C ARG A 8 19.43 50.23 -19.69
N ARG A 9 20.23 49.17 -19.58
CA ARG A 9 19.84 47.82 -20.00
C ARG A 9 18.57 47.42 -19.24
N ARG A 10 17.43 47.37 -19.93
CA ARG A 10 16.19 46.81 -19.37
C ARG A 10 16.38 45.31 -19.19
N MET A 11 16.43 44.85 -17.94
CA MET A 11 16.43 43.43 -17.59
C MET A 11 15.06 42.83 -17.92
N ARG A 12 14.90 42.33 -19.15
CA ARG A 12 13.63 41.74 -19.66
C ARG A 12 13.42 40.27 -19.28
N GLY A 13 14.32 39.66 -18.50
CA GLY A 13 14.26 38.24 -18.12
C GLY A 13 14.07 37.94 -16.65
N ALA A 14 14.15 38.94 -15.75
CA ALA A 14 14.13 38.69 -14.30
C ALA A 14 12.82 38.05 -13.83
N THR A 15 11.69 38.51 -14.35
CA THR A 15 10.35 38.00 -14.01
C THR A 15 10.16 36.53 -14.42
N ILE A 16 10.80 36.10 -15.52
CA ILE A 16 10.75 34.70 -15.97
C ILE A 16 11.53 33.81 -15.01
N VAL A 17 12.68 34.27 -14.51
CA VAL A 17 13.50 33.53 -13.55
C VAL A 17 12.80 33.42 -12.19
N GLU A 18 12.21 34.51 -11.70
CA GLU A 18 11.42 34.50 -10.46
C GLU A 18 10.25 33.51 -10.54
N PHE A 19 9.50 33.54 -11.66
CA PHE A 19 8.43 32.58 -11.89
C PHE A 19 8.94 31.14 -11.97
N ALA A 20 10.07 30.90 -12.64
CA ALA A 20 10.66 29.57 -12.75
C ALA A 20 11.06 29.00 -11.38
N VAL A 21 11.64 29.82 -10.49
CA VAL A 21 12.05 29.37 -9.14
C VAL A 21 10.82 29.06 -8.27
N VAL A 22 9.84 29.96 -8.23
CA VAL A 22 8.62 29.76 -7.43
C VAL A 22 7.80 28.58 -7.98
N GLY A 23 7.60 28.55 -9.30
CA GLY A 23 6.84 27.50 -9.97
C GLY A 23 7.47 26.12 -9.82
N SER A 24 8.80 26.00 -9.99
CA SER A 24 9.50 24.73 -9.78
C SER A 24 9.44 24.26 -8.34
N THR A 25 9.62 25.17 -7.36
CA THR A 25 9.49 24.83 -5.93
C THR A 25 8.09 24.35 -5.58
N PHE A 26 7.07 25.04 -6.08
CA PHE A 26 5.67 24.66 -5.86
C PHE A 26 5.34 23.29 -6.46
N LEU A 27 5.78 23.02 -7.69
CA LEU A 27 5.59 21.72 -8.33
C LEU A 27 6.30 20.59 -7.58
N LEU A 28 7.52 20.82 -7.09
CA LEU A 28 8.25 19.84 -6.26
C LEU A 28 7.48 19.49 -4.98
N LEU A 29 6.91 20.49 -4.29
CA LEU A 29 6.11 20.27 -3.09
C LEU A 29 4.83 19.49 -3.40
N LEU A 30 4.13 19.83 -4.49
CA LEU A 30 2.92 19.10 -4.89
C LEU A 30 3.21 17.63 -5.20
N ILE A 31 4.25 17.35 -5.99
CA ILE A 31 4.65 15.99 -6.32
C ILE A 31 5.06 15.24 -5.05
N GLY A 32 5.85 15.86 -4.16
CA GLY A 32 6.23 15.27 -2.88
C GLY A 32 5.02 14.92 -2.01
N ALA A 33 4.03 15.81 -1.93
CA ALA A 33 2.80 15.56 -1.18
C ALA A 33 1.97 14.42 -1.78
N MET A 34 1.86 14.33 -3.11
CA MET A 34 1.16 13.24 -3.80
C MET A 34 1.80 11.88 -3.52
N GLU A 35 3.13 11.82 -3.54
CA GLU A 35 3.87 10.58 -3.27
C GLU A 35 3.71 10.11 -1.82
N LEU A 36 3.80 11.02 -0.85
CA LEU A 36 3.53 10.70 0.56
C LEU A 36 2.08 10.27 0.78
N GLY A 37 1.12 10.92 0.11
CA GLY A 37 -0.28 10.54 0.13
C GLY A 37 -0.52 9.11 -0.39
N ARG A 38 0.14 8.75 -1.49
CA ARG A 38 0.07 7.39 -2.05
C ARG A 38 0.66 6.35 -1.10
N MET A 39 1.78 6.66 -0.45
CA MET A 39 2.39 5.76 0.54
C MET A 39 1.46 5.52 1.73
N LEU A 40 0.86 6.59 2.27
CA LEU A 40 -0.09 6.48 3.38
C LEU A 40 -1.32 5.67 2.99
N PHE A 41 -1.80 5.83 1.75
CA PHE A 41 -2.89 5.02 1.21
C PHE A 41 -2.55 3.53 1.22
N TYR A 42 -1.38 3.13 0.67
CA TYR A 42 -0.95 1.73 0.71
C TYR A 42 -0.85 1.18 2.12
N TRP A 43 -0.42 2.00 3.07
CA TRP A 43 -0.32 1.63 4.46
C TRP A 43 -1.67 1.25 5.07
N ASN A 44 -2.68 2.09 4.85
CA ASN A 44 -4.04 1.83 5.31
C ASN A 44 -4.68 0.64 4.57
N SER A 45 -4.44 0.53 3.26
CA SER A 45 -4.90 -0.62 2.46
C SER A 45 -4.30 -1.94 2.95
N ALA A 46 -3.03 -1.96 3.38
CA ALA A 46 -2.39 -3.15 3.93
C ALA A 46 -3.06 -3.62 5.24
N VAL A 47 -3.39 -2.68 6.14
CA VAL A 47 -4.13 -3.00 7.38
C VAL A 47 -5.49 -3.61 7.04
N GLU A 48 -6.25 -2.97 6.15
CA GLU A 48 -7.58 -3.46 5.78
C GLU A 48 -7.51 -4.81 5.06
N ALA A 49 -6.51 -5.02 4.20
CA ALA A 49 -6.31 -6.28 3.50
C ALA A 49 -6.01 -7.44 4.47
N THR A 50 -5.15 -7.23 5.49
CA THR A 50 -4.92 -8.27 6.53
C THR A 50 -6.17 -8.53 7.36
N ARG A 51 -6.94 -7.50 7.70
CA ARG A 51 -8.19 -7.63 8.46
C ARG A 51 -9.22 -8.44 7.69
N LEU A 52 -9.38 -8.17 6.40
CA LEU A 52 -10.26 -8.92 5.54
C LEU A 52 -9.78 -10.36 5.35
N GLY A 53 -8.49 -10.57 5.11
CA GLY A 53 -7.89 -11.90 5.01
C GLY A 53 -8.14 -12.72 6.27
N ALA A 54 -7.91 -12.14 7.45
CA ALA A 54 -8.16 -12.79 8.73
C ALA A 54 -9.64 -13.13 8.94
N ARG A 55 -10.56 -12.25 8.53
CA ARG A 55 -12.01 -12.51 8.63
C ARG A 55 -12.43 -13.68 7.75
N VAL A 56 -11.98 -13.70 6.49
CA VAL A 56 -12.26 -14.81 5.58
C VAL A 56 -11.68 -16.10 6.15
N ALA A 57 -10.44 -16.05 6.64
CA ALA A 57 -9.76 -17.21 7.20
C ALA A 57 -10.35 -17.68 8.55
N ALA A 58 -11.07 -16.85 9.31
CA ALA A 58 -11.77 -17.26 10.53
C ALA A 58 -13.12 -17.95 10.24
N VAL A 59 -13.75 -17.61 9.11
CA VAL A 59 -15.11 -18.05 8.74
C VAL A 59 -15.09 -19.23 7.76
N CYS A 60 -14.13 -19.26 6.84
CA CYS A 60 -14.12 -20.15 5.69
C CYS A 60 -13.04 -21.23 5.80
N ASP A 61 -13.38 -22.46 5.45
CA ASP A 61 -12.38 -23.51 5.17
C ASP A 61 -11.85 -23.30 3.75
N VAL A 62 -10.92 -22.36 3.61
CA VAL A 62 -10.25 -22.08 2.34
C VAL A 62 -8.75 -22.23 2.53
N ASN A 63 -8.09 -22.75 1.49
CA ASN A 63 -6.64 -22.89 1.49
C ASN A 63 -5.97 -21.51 1.66
N ALA A 64 -4.83 -21.47 2.37
CA ALA A 64 -3.99 -20.30 2.51
C ALA A 64 -3.73 -19.58 1.16
N THR A 65 -3.58 -20.32 0.06
CA THR A 65 -3.41 -19.72 -1.28
C THR A 65 -4.58 -18.84 -1.70
N ALA A 66 -5.83 -19.28 -1.46
CA ALA A 66 -7.01 -18.50 -1.83
C ALA A 66 -7.13 -17.21 -0.99
N ILE A 67 -6.80 -17.30 0.30
CA ILE A 67 -6.74 -16.14 1.21
C ILE A 67 -5.68 -15.15 0.73
N LYS A 68 -4.47 -15.63 0.40
CA LYS A 68 -3.37 -14.82 -0.14
C LYS A 68 -3.80 -14.11 -1.43
N THR A 69 -4.49 -14.79 -2.35
CA THR A 69 -5.02 -14.17 -3.57
C THR A 69 -6.07 -13.10 -3.27
N LYS A 70 -6.96 -13.31 -2.28
CA LYS A 70 -7.95 -12.31 -1.88
C LYS A 70 -7.29 -11.05 -1.31
N VAL A 71 -6.29 -11.23 -0.44
CA VAL A 71 -5.48 -10.13 0.11
C VAL A 71 -4.74 -9.39 -1.00
N GLN A 72 -4.11 -10.13 -1.93
CA GLN A 72 -3.42 -9.56 -3.09
C GLN A 72 -4.36 -8.78 -4.01
N SER A 73 -5.61 -9.22 -4.19
CA SER A 73 -6.59 -8.50 -5.01
C SER A 73 -6.92 -7.10 -4.46
N MET A 74 -6.80 -6.90 -3.15
CA MET A 74 -6.96 -5.59 -2.51
C MET A 74 -5.69 -4.74 -2.59
N LEU A 75 -4.52 -5.38 -2.55
CA LEU A 75 -3.24 -4.69 -2.58
C LEU A 75 -2.31 -5.37 -3.61
N PRO A 76 -2.47 -5.08 -4.91
CA PRO A 76 -1.80 -5.80 -6.01
C PRO A 76 -0.28 -5.63 -6.06
N ILE A 77 0.24 -4.68 -5.29
CA ILE A 77 1.69 -4.45 -5.13
C ILE A 77 2.35 -5.56 -4.29
N LEU A 78 1.59 -6.31 -3.50
CA LEU A 78 2.10 -7.45 -2.74
C LEU A 78 2.28 -8.68 -3.63
N ASN A 79 3.31 -9.46 -3.34
CA ASN A 79 3.40 -10.83 -3.82
C ASN A 79 2.72 -11.77 -2.82
N THR A 80 2.20 -12.91 -3.29
CA THR A 80 1.63 -13.93 -2.39
C THR A 80 2.66 -14.52 -1.42
N GLY A 81 3.96 -14.43 -1.75
CA GLY A 81 5.06 -14.79 -0.84
C GLY A 81 5.29 -13.81 0.31
N ASP A 82 4.81 -12.57 0.19
CA ASP A 82 4.91 -11.55 1.24
C ASP A 82 3.78 -11.68 2.28
N ILE A 83 2.82 -12.56 2.05
CA ILE A 83 1.62 -12.73 2.87
C ILE A 83 1.70 -14.10 3.55
N ASP A 84 1.56 -14.15 4.87
CA ASP A 84 1.49 -15.39 5.63
C ASP A 84 0.14 -15.57 6.31
N VAL A 85 -0.31 -16.82 6.31
CA VAL A 85 -1.56 -17.25 6.96
C VAL A 85 -1.19 -18.38 7.89
N THR A 86 -1.36 -18.16 9.19
CA THR A 86 -1.00 -19.13 10.23
C THR A 86 -2.22 -19.46 11.08
N TYR A 87 -2.40 -20.74 11.35
CA TYR A 87 -3.48 -21.25 12.20
C TYR A 87 -2.89 -21.78 13.50
N THR A 88 -3.52 -21.45 14.62
CA THR A 88 -3.06 -21.83 15.96
C THR A 88 -4.08 -22.76 16.63
N PRO A 89 -3.67 -23.93 17.16
CA PRO A 89 -2.30 -24.46 17.22
C PRO A 89 -1.79 -24.98 15.87
N SER A 90 -0.48 -25.07 15.68
CA SER A 90 0.11 -25.51 14.41
C SER A 90 -0.41 -26.90 14.01
N GLY A 91 -0.80 -27.06 12.74
CA GLY A 91 -1.37 -28.32 12.24
C GLY A 91 -2.81 -28.58 12.72
N CYS A 92 -3.49 -27.56 13.24
CA CYS A 92 -4.90 -27.67 13.54
C CYS A 92 -5.73 -27.89 12.26
N THR A 93 -6.85 -28.58 12.45
CA THR A 93 -7.91 -28.78 11.48
C THR A 93 -9.03 -27.78 11.73
N VAL A 94 -9.99 -27.72 10.80
CA VAL A 94 -11.22 -26.93 10.95
C VAL A 94 -11.91 -27.12 12.31
N ASN A 95 -11.74 -28.26 12.99
CA ASN A 95 -12.43 -28.55 14.26
C ASN A 95 -11.72 -28.05 15.52
N ASN A 96 -10.39 -27.86 15.49
CA ASN A 96 -9.59 -27.58 16.70
C ASN A 96 -8.68 -26.34 16.57
N CYS A 97 -8.78 -25.56 15.50
CA CYS A 97 -8.14 -24.25 15.44
C CYS A 97 -8.83 -23.26 16.41
N TYR A 98 -8.04 -22.45 17.11
CA TYR A 98 -8.51 -21.40 18.00
C TYR A 98 -8.37 -20.01 17.39
N TYR A 99 -7.24 -19.76 16.74
CA TYR A 99 -6.90 -18.46 16.17
C TYR A 99 -6.36 -18.60 14.77
N VAL A 100 -6.60 -17.55 13.98
CA VAL A 100 -6.04 -17.39 12.65
C VAL A 100 -5.35 -16.04 12.57
N THR A 101 -4.12 -16.05 12.08
CA THR A 101 -3.31 -14.85 11.93
C THR A 101 -2.93 -14.68 10.48
N VAL A 102 -3.28 -13.53 9.91
CA VAL A 102 -2.84 -13.12 8.57
C VAL A 102 -1.85 -11.99 8.73
N ALA A 103 -0.67 -12.16 8.17
CA ALA A 103 0.43 -11.21 8.24
C ALA A 103 0.93 -10.84 6.85
N ILE A 104 1.41 -9.61 6.71
CA ILE A 104 2.20 -9.13 5.58
C ILE A 104 3.60 -8.85 6.12
N HIS A 105 4.62 -9.39 5.46
CA HIS A 105 6.01 -9.16 5.78
C HIS A 105 6.46 -7.75 5.38
N SER A 106 7.43 -7.22 6.12
CA SER A 106 8.16 -6.03 5.70
C SER A 106 9.04 -6.34 4.51
N GLY A 107 9.05 -5.50 3.49
CA GLY A 107 10.00 -5.62 2.37
C GLY A 107 9.45 -5.28 1.00
N THR A 108 8.12 -5.21 0.83
CA THR A 108 7.53 -4.76 -0.43
C THR A 108 7.93 -3.29 -0.67
N VAL A 109 8.72 -3.06 -1.72
CA VAL A 109 9.21 -1.72 -2.07
C VAL A 109 8.18 -1.00 -2.91
N VAL A 110 7.71 0.15 -2.42
CA VAL A 110 6.87 1.05 -3.20
C VAL A 110 7.78 1.91 -4.07
N GLN A 111 7.79 1.63 -5.38
CA GLN A 111 8.53 2.46 -6.34
C GLN A 111 7.89 3.84 -6.45
N ASN A 112 8.72 4.87 -6.49
CA ASN A 112 8.32 6.26 -6.66
C ASN A 112 8.11 6.59 -8.16
N PHE A 113 7.15 7.45 -8.49
CA PHE A 113 6.92 7.85 -9.89
C PHE A 113 7.76 9.06 -10.33
N ILE A 114 8.49 9.71 -9.40
CA ILE A 114 9.30 10.88 -9.72
C ILE A 114 10.58 10.45 -10.47
N PRO A 115 10.78 10.90 -11.74
CA PRO A 115 12.07 10.70 -12.40
C PRO A 115 13.16 11.45 -11.61
N PHE A 116 14.35 10.85 -11.49
CA PHE A 116 15.55 11.39 -10.82
C PHE A 116 15.62 11.29 -9.28
N VAL A 117 14.54 10.90 -8.57
CA VAL A 117 14.58 10.69 -7.11
C VAL A 117 14.19 9.25 -6.78
N SER A 118 15.18 8.38 -6.60
CA SER A 118 15.01 6.99 -6.17
C SER A 118 14.79 6.92 -4.65
N LEU A 119 13.57 7.19 -4.21
CA LEU A 119 13.17 6.97 -2.81
C LEU A 119 12.48 5.62 -2.69
N ASN A 120 13.18 4.63 -2.13
CA ASN A 120 12.63 3.29 -1.91
C ASN A 120 12.11 3.19 -0.47
N LEU A 121 10.81 3.42 -0.28
CA LEU A 121 10.17 3.13 1.01
C LEU A 121 9.57 1.73 1.00
N THR A 122 9.79 1.01 2.09
CA THR A 122 9.26 -0.33 2.31
C THR A 122 7.97 -0.26 3.12
N LEU A 123 6.98 -1.03 2.71
CA LEU A 123 5.83 -1.31 3.56
C LEU A 123 6.33 -2.05 4.82
N PRO A 124 5.92 -1.63 6.05
CA PRO A 124 6.30 -2.35 7.25
C PRO A 124 5.44 -3.61 7.43
N ALA A 125 5.88 -4.46 8.34
CA ALA A 125 5.15 -5.65 8.71
C ALA A 125 3.83 -5.27 9.42
N MET A 126 2.77 -5.97 9.06
CA MET A 126 1.43 -5.82 9.63
C MET A 126 0.82 -7.19 9.84
N SER A 127 0.09 -7.39 10.94
CA SER A 127 -0.58 -8.66 11.20
C SER A 127 -1.91 -8.46 11.90
N THR A 128 -2.92 -9.22 11.49
CA THR A 128 -4.23 -9.27 12.15
C THR A 128 -4.50 -10.70 12.61
N THR A 129 -4.85 -10.85 13.89
CA THR A 129 -5.24 -12.14 14.49
C THR A 129 -6.71 -12.08 14.88
N LEU A 130 -7.48 -13.10 14.51
CA LEU A 130 -8.88 -13.27 14.89
C LEU A 130 -9.13 -14.66 15.47
N PRO A 131 -10.08 -14.81 16.42
CA PRO A 131 -10.52 -16.12 16.84
C PRO A 131 -11.25 -16.83 15.69
N ARG A 132 -11.17 -18.16 15.69
CA ARG A 132 -11.96 -19.00 14.78
C ARG A 132 -13.46 -18.74 14.99
N GLU A 133 -14.20 -18.66 13.90
CA GLU A 133 -15.66 -18.69 13.88
C GLU A 133 -16.14 -20.05 13.31
N SER A 134 -16.78 -20.09 12.15
CA SER A 134 -17.30 -21.34 11.58
C SER A 134 -16.23 -22.23 10.95
N MET A 135 -15.24 -21.65 10.25
CA MET A 135 -14.32 -22.40 9.36
C MET A 135 -15.07 -23.37 8.42
N LEU A 136 -16.18 -22.91 7.83
CA LEU A 136 -17.04 -23.68 6.94
C LEU A 136 -17.41 -22.83 5.73
N SER A 137 -16.92 -23.23 4.57
CA SER A 137 -17.24 -22.57 3.28
C SER A 137 -18.64 -22.93 2.78
N THR A 138 -19.21 -24.01 3.29
CA THR A 138 -20.59 -24.44 3.01
C THR A 138 -21.29 -24.82 4.32
N VAL A 139 -22.55 -24.39 4.47
CA VAL A 139 -23.39 -24.75 5.62
C VAL A 139 -24.67 -25.36 5.07
N ASN A 140 -24.93 -26.63 5.43
CA ASN A 140 -26.11 -27.37 4.97
C ASN A 140 -26.31 -27.35 3.44
N GLY A 141 -25.23 -27.53 2.68
CA GLY A 141 -25.25 -27.51 1.21
C GLY A 141 -25.33 -26.12 0.56
N THR A 142 -25.40 -25.04 1.35
CA THR A 142 -25.42 -23.65 0.85
C THR A 142 -24.04 -23.03 0.97
N ALA A 143 -23.51 -22.46 -0.11
CA ALA A 143 -22.20 -21.78 -0.08
C ALA A 143 -22.28 -20.49 0.72
N ASN A 144 -21.25 -20.24 1.54
CA ASN A 144 -21.14 -19.00 2.29
C ASN A 144 -20.66 -17.87 1.37
N PRO A 145 -21.42 -16.77 1.19
CA PRO A 145 -21.05 -15.68 0.29
C PRO A 145 -19.77 -14.95 0.70
N ILE A 146 -19.34 -15.05 1.95
CA ILE A 146 -18.09 -14.47 2.45
C ILE A 146 -16.86 -15.24 1.91
N CYS A 147 -17.05 -16.50 1.53
CA CYS A 147 -15.98 -17.39 1.09
C CYS A 147 -15.74 -17.38 -0.42
N ASN A 148 -16.48 -16.54 -1.16
CA ASN A 148 -16.40 -16.38 -2.62
C ASN A 148 -15.70 -15.06 -2.98
#